data_AF-A0ABD0Y1M0-F1
#
_entry.id   AF-A0ABD0Y1M0-F1
#
_cell.length_a   1.000
_cell.length_b   1.000
_cell.length_c   1.000
_cell.angle_alpha   90.00
_cell.angle_beta   90.00
_cell.angle_gamma   90.00
#
_symmetry.space_group_name_H-M   'P 1'
#
loop_
_entity.id
_entity.type
_entity.pdbx_description
1 polymer ?
#
loop_
_entity_poly.entity_id
_entity_poly.type
_entity_poly.pdbx_seq_one_letter_code
_entity_poly.pdbx_strand_id
1 'polypeptide(L)'
;IFLCFAVTAALAFGYKGVSWWVSKNARYKEDVYRLVTNIVEIVSTKAQESPGGGYVPISHVRDQLIPPQDRQRLAKLWNDAVTMLESDSRLRSEVQLVEGEEFLVWRWLASPLAVK
;
A
#
# COMPACT_ATOMS: atom_id res chain seq x y z
N ILE A 1 -4.71 -36.02 -36.45
CA ILE A 1 -4.13 -34.70 -36.78
C ILE A 1 -4.96 -33.56 -36.18
N PHE A 2 -6.21 -33.34 -36.60
CA PHE A 2 -7.06 -32.26 -36.04
C PHE A 2 -7.28 -32.34 -34.51
N LEU A 3 -7.51 -33.54 -33.96
CA LEU A 3 -7.65 -33.75 -32.51
C LEU A 3 -6.38 -33.36 -31.74
N CYS A 4 -5.20 -33.67 -32.28
CA CYS A 4 -3.92 -33.33 -31.64
C CYS A 4 -3.69 -31.81 -31.63
N PHE A 5 -4.02 -31.11 -32.73
CA PHE A 5 -3.97 -29.65 -32.79
C PHE A 5 -4.95 -28.99 -31.81
N ALA A 6 -6.15 -29.55 -31.65
CA ALA A 6 -7.12 -29.04 -30.70
C ALA A 6 -6.63 -29.21 -29.24
N VAL A 7 -6.05 -30.36 -28.91
CA VAL A 7 -5.50 -30.63 -27.56
C VAL A 7 -4.31 -29.72 -27.26
N THR A 8 -3.37 -29.54 -28.20
CA THR A 8 -2.22 -28.65 -27.98
C THR A 8 -2.64 -27.19 -27.86
N ALA A 9 -3.61 -26.74 -28.66
CA ALA A 9 -4.17 -25.40 -28.55
C ALA A 9 -4.86 -25.18 -27.20
N ALA A 10 -5.64 -26.14 -26.72
CA ALA A 10 -6.31 -26.07 -25.42
C ALA A 10 -5.31 -25.99 -24.25
N LEU A 11 -4.25 -26.82 -24.28
CA LEU A 11 -3.18 -26.80 -23.29
C LEU A 11 -2.41 -25.47 -23.31
N ALA A 12 -2.09 -24.96 -24.50
CA ALA A 12 -1.39 -23.68 -24.64
C ALA A 12 -2.23 -22.50 -24.15
N PHE A 13 -3.54 -22.51 -24.42
CA PHE A 13 -4.46 -21.48 -23.96
C PHE A 13 -4.64 -21.52 -22.44
N GLY A 14 -4.78 -22.73 -21.86
CA GLY A 14 -4.81 -22.94 -20.42
C GLY A 14 -3.54 -22.46 -19.72
N TYR A 15 -2.36 -22.84 -20.24
CA TYR A 15 -1.07 -22.39 -19.72
C TYR A 15 -0.92 -20.87 -19.80
N LYS A 16 -1.26 -20.24 -20.93
CA LYS A 16 -1.25 -18.78 -21.07
C LYS A 16 -2.21 -18.10 -20.09
N GLY A 17 -3.40 -18.65 -19.89
CA GLY A 17 -4.38 -18.15 -18.94
C GLY A 17 -3.85 -18.15 -17.50
N VAL A 18 -3.29 -19.28 -17.05
CA VAL A 18 -2.67 -19.41 -15.73
C VAL A 18 -1.49 -18.46 -15.58
N SER A 19 -0.58 -18.42 -16.55
CA SER A 19 0.59 -17.54 -16.53
C SER A 19 0.20 -16.05 -16.48
N TRP A 20 -0.84 -15.66 -17.24
CA TRP A 20 -1.38 -14.30 -17.21
C TRP A 20 -1.99 -13.96 -15.85
N TRP A 21 -2.77 -14.86 -15.26
CA TRP A 21 -3.39 -14.68 -13.94
C TRP A 21 -2.33 -14.53 -12.84
N VAL A 22 -1.34 -15.43 -12.81
CA VAL A 22 -0.21 -15.36 -11.86
C VAL A 22 0.52 -14.03 -12.00
N SER A 23 0.80 -13.62 -13.24
CA SER A 23 1.51 -12.37 -13.52
C SER A 23 0.69 -11.13 -13.13
N LYS A 24 -0.64 -11.16 -13.29
CA LYS A 24 -1.53 -10.08 -12.84
C LYS A 24 -1.52 -9.96 -11.32
N ASN A 25 -1.56 -11.08 -10.60
CA ASN A 25 -1.53 -11.09 -9.15
C ASN A 25 -0.17 -10.64 -8.59
N ALA A 26 0.94 -11.02 -9.25
CA ALA A 26 2.28 -10.56 -8.88
C ALA A 26 2.43 -9.04 -9.01
N ARG A 27 1.99 -8.46 -10.14
CA ARG A 27 1.99 -7.00 -10.35
C ARG A 27 1.14 -6.28 -9.30
N TYR A 28 -0.05 -6.79 -9.00
CA TYR A 28 -0.92 -6.20 -7.99
C TYR A 28 -0.26 -6.17 -6.61
N LYS A 29 0.37 -7.27 -6.20
CA LYS A 29 1.12 -7.31 -4.94
C LYS A 29 2.25 -6.29 -4.94
N GLU A 30 3.03 -6.20 -6.02
CA GLU A 30 4.09 -5.21 -6.14
C GLU A 30 3.56 -3.77 -6.01
N ASP A 31 2.42 -3.47 -6.63
CA ASP A 31 1.77 -2.16 -6.51
C ASP A 31 1.37 -1.85 -5.05
N VAL A 32 0.84 -2.85 -4.31
CA VAL A 32 0.54 -2.71 -2.87
C VAL A 32 1.82 -2.44 -2.09
N TYR A 33 2.88 -3.23 -2.28
CA TYR A 33 4.16 -3.04 -1.60
C TYR A 33 4.77 -1.66 -1.88
N ARG A 34 4.74 -1.21 -3.13
CA ARG A 34 5.20 0.14 -3.51
C ARG A 34 4.41 1.23 -2.79
N LEU A 35 3.08 1.09 -2.71
CA LEU A 35 2.23 2.04 -2.01
C LEU A 35 2.55 2.08 -0.50
N VAL A 36 2.73 0.91 0.12
CA VAL A 36 3.16 0.78 1.52
C VAL A 36 4.51 1.48 1.75
N THR A 37 5.50 1.25 0.90
CA THR A 37 6.82 1.89 0.99
C THR A 37 6.72 3.41 0.88
N ASN A 38 5.93 3.93 -0.07
CA ASN A 38 5.74 5.37 -0.22
C ASN A 38 5.08 6.00 1.02
N ILE A 39 4.10 5.32 1.63
CA ILE A 39 3.48 5.78 2.88
C ILE A 39 4.50 5.83 4.01
N VAL A 40 5.27 4.74 4.19
CA VAL A 40 6.33 4.65 5.20
C VAL A 40 7.36 5.77 5.02
N GLU A 41 7.78 6.03 3.79
CA GLU A 41 8.72 7.10 3.46
C GLU A 41 8.17 8.46 3.91
N ILE A 42 6.97 8.84 3.47
CA ILE A 42 6.32 10.12 3.84
C ILE A 42 6.24 10.28 5.36
N VAL A 43 5.76 9.25 6.08
CA VAL A 43 5.59 9.33 7.53
C VAL A 43 6.95 9.38 8.25
N SER A 44 7.94 8.63 7.78
CA SER A 44 9.29 8.63 8.36
C SER A 44 10.01 9.97 8.14
N THR A 45 9.92 10.57 6.95
CA THR A 45 10.49 11.89 6.65
C THR A 45 9.84 12.95 7.54
N LYS A 46 8.51 12.94 7.68
CA LYS A 46 7.79 13.85 8.56
C LYS A 46 8.17 13.68 10.03
N ALA A 47 8.40 12.45 10.47
CA ALA A 47 8.87 12.18 11.81
C ALA A 47 10.29 12.66 12.07
N GLN A 48 11.18 12.65 11.06
CA GLN A 48 12.54 13.21 11.17
C GLN A 48 12.53 14.74 11.20
N GLU A 49 11.64 15.39 10.44
CA GLU A 49 11.49 16.85 10.42
C GLU A 49 10.95 17.42 11.75
N SER A 50 10.24 16.60 12.54
CA SER A 50 9.57 17.02 13.78
C SER A 50 10.07 16.24 15.01
N PRO A 51 10.91 16.85 15.89
CA PRO A 51 11.55 16.18 17.03
C PRO A 51 10.63 15.58 18.14
N GLY A 52 9.32 15.54 17.94
CA GLY A 52 8.32 15.01 18.90
C GLY A 52 7.58 13.75 18.42
N GLY A 53 7.98 13.17 17.28
CA GLY A 53 7.23 12.13 16.60
C GLY A 53 6.14 12.76 15.74
N GLY A 54 6.45 12.97 14.45
CA GLY A 54 5.50 13.52 13.49
C GLY A 54 4.28 12.61 13.35
N TYR A 55 3.10 13.18 13.57
CA TYR A 55 1.81 12.57 13.24
C TYR A 55 1.42 13.05 11.85
N VAL A 56 1.05 12.12 10.98
CA VAL A 56 0.57 12.48 9.64
C VAL A 56 -0.86 11.96 9.46
N PRO A 57 -1.84 12.83 9.15
CA PRO A 57 -3.20 12.41 8.88
C PRO A 57 -3.25 11.43 7.70
N ILE A 58 -3.96 10.31 7.87
CA ILE A 58 -4.13 9.30 6.82
C ILE A 58 -4.77 9.92 5.57
N SER A 59 -5.72 10.84 5.77
CA SER A 59 -6.36 11.61 4.70
C SER A 59 -5.36 12.40 3.87
N HIS A 60 -4.39 13.06 4.51
CA HIS A 60 -3.37 13.85 3.83
C HIS A 60 -2.42 12.99 3.01
N VAL A 61 -1.96 11.86 3.56
CA VAL A 61 -1.08 10.93 2.83
C VAL A 61 -1.81 10.34 1.62
N ARG A 62 -3.08 9.95 1.79
CA ARG A 62 -3.90 9.45 0.68
C ARG A 62 -4.02 10.47 -0.44
N ASP A 63 -4.22 11.73 -0.08
CA ASP A 63 -4.42 12.81 -1.05
C ASP A 63 -3.11 13.20 -1.77
N GLN A 64 -1.97 13.01 -1.13
CA GLN A 64 -0.66 13.14 -1.78
C GLN A 64 -0.37 11.98 -2.76
N LEU A 65 -0.74 10.75 -2.40
CA LEU A 65 -0.42 9.56 -3.18
C LEU A 65 -1.44 9.22 -4.27
N ILE A 66 -2.71 9.58 -4.08
CA ILE A 66 -3.82 9.22 -4.95
C ILE A 66 -4.59 10.48 -5.37
N PRO A 67 -4.48 10.90 -6.64
CA PRO A 67 -5.26 12.00 -7.17
C PRO A 67 -6.78 11.75 -7.03
N PRO A 68 -7.61 12.79 -6.87
CA PRO A 68 -9.06 12.63 -6.67
C PRO A 68 -9.76 11.78 -7.73
N GLN A 69 -9.28 11.85 -8.98
CA GLN A 69 -9.82 11.12 -10.14
C GLN A 69 -9.63 9.61 -10.01
N ASP A 70 -8.56 9.17 -9.35
CA ASP A 70 -8.18 7.77 -9.24
C ASP A 70 -8.65 7.10 -7.93
N ARG A 71 -9.23 7.86 -7.00
CA ARG A 71 -9.65 7.35 -5.68
C ARG A 71 -10.57 6.15 -5.76
N GLN A 72 -11.55 6.15 -6.67
CA GLN A 72 -12.47 5.02 -6.85
C GLN A 72 -11.75 3.78 -7.39
N ARG A 73 -10.87 3.98 -8.37
CA ARG A 73 -10.11 2.89 -9.02
C ARG A 73 -9.08 2.27 -8.08
N LEU A 74 -8.41 3.09 -7.28
CA LEU A 74 -7.34 2.68 -6.37
C LEU A 74 -7.83 2.41 -4.94
N ALA A 75 -9.12 2.57 -4.64
CA ALA A 75 -9.68 2.35 -3.30
C ALA A 75 -9.33 0.96 -2.74
N LYS A 76 -9.41 -0.08 -3.58
CA LYS A 76 -9.06 -1.44 -3.18
C LYS A 76 -7.57 -1.58 -2.87
N LEU A 77 -6.70 -1.02 -3.73
CA LEU A 77 -5.25 -1.03 -3.56
C LEU A 77 -4.85 -0.30 -2.26
N TRP A 78 -5.48 0.84 -2.01
CA TRP A 78 -5.30 1.63 -0.79
C TRP A 78 -5.68 0.83 0.46
N ASN A 79 -6.87 0.23 0.47
CA ASN A 79 -7.32 -0.57 1.62
C ASN A 79 -6.39 -1.77 1.87
N ASP A 80 -5.97 -2.49 0.83
CA ASP A 80 -5.02 -3.60 0.97
C ASP A 80 -3.66 -3.12 1.53
N ALA A 81 -3.19 -1.94 1.12
CA ALA A 81 -1.98 -1.34 1.66
C ALA A 81 -2.14 -0.91 3.12
N VAL A 82 -3.28 -0.31 3.50
CA VAL A 82 -3.57 0.07 4.89
C VAL A 82 -3.64 -1.16 5.80
N THR A 83 -4.33 -2.22 5.38
CA THR A 83 -4.37 -3.49 6.12
C THR A 83 -2.98 -4.11 6.26
N MET A 84 -2.13 -3.99 5.24
CA MET A 84 -0.73 -4.41 5.36
C MET A 84 0.06 -3.54 6.36
N LEU A 85 -0.18 -2.24 6.36
CA LEU A 85 0.43 -1.29 7.30
C LEU A 85 0.04 -1.56 8.75
N GLU A 86 -1.19 -2.01 9.02
CA GLU A 86 -1.64 -2.37 10.38
C GLU A 86 -0.79 -3.50 10.99
N SER A 87 -0.19 -4.36 10.15
CA SER A 87 0.74 -5.39 10.59
C SER A 87 2.20 -4.92 10.73
N ASP A 88 2.53 -3.69 10.30
CA ASP A 88 3.87 -3.14 10.36
C ASP A 88 4.16 -2.52 11.73
N SER A 89 5.20 -2.99 12.42
CA SER A 89 5.53 -2.53 13.77
C SER A 89 6.15 -1.13 13.84
N ARG A 90 6.55 -0.54 12.69
CA ARG A 90 7.21 0.77 12.63
C ARG A 90 6.22 1.93 12.68
N LEU A 91 4.96 1.68 12.31
CA LEU A 91 3.88 2.65 12.25
C LEU A 91 2.79 2.26 13.22
N ARG A 92 2.13 3.25 13.83
CA ARG A 92 0.91 3.02 14.60
C ARG A 92 -0.19 3.95 14.11
N SER A 93 -1.34 3.35 13.83
CA SER A 93 -2.58 4.08 13.60
C SER A 93 -3.16 4.51 14.93
N GLU A 94 -3.39 5.81 15.10
CA GLU A 94 -3.97 6.41 16.31
C GLU A 94 -5.03 7.43 15.89
N VAL A 95 -6.09 7.57 16.68
CA VAL A 95 -7.06 8.67 16.51
C VAL A 95 -6.58 9.82 17.39
N GLN A 96 -6.33 10.98 16.80
CA GLN A 96 -5.97 12.20 17.52
C GLN A 96 -6.99 13.29 17.31
N LEU A 97 -7.23 14.04 18.38
CA LEU A 97 -8.09 15.21 18.37
C LEU A 97 -7.28 16.41 17.86
N VAL A 98 -7.55 16.86 16.64
CA VAL A 98 -6.96 18.07 16.07
C VAL A 98 -8.08 19.10 15.96
N GLU A 99 -7.93 20.23 16.65
CA GLU A 99 -8.90 21.33 16.65
C GLU A 99 -10.34 20.94 17.06
N GLY A 100 -10.50 19.87 17.85
CA GLY A 100 -11.81 19.37 18.30
C GLY A 100 -12.43 18.30 17.40
N GLU A 101 -11.77 17.96 16.29
CA GLU A 101 -12.19 16.87 15.40
C GLU A 101 -11.25 15.66 15.54
N GLU A 102 -11.82 14.46 15.47
CA GLU A 102 -11.07 13.20 15.52
C GLU A 102 -10.50 12.87 14.14
N PHE A 103 -9.17 12.83 14.03
CA PHE A 103 -8.47 12.41 12.82
C PHE A 103 -7.71 11.12 13.05
N LEU A 104 -7.84 10.20 12.09
CA LEU A 104 -6.95 9.07 12.00
C LEU A 104 -5.57 9.55 11.51
N VAL A 105 -4.56 9.31 12.33
CA VAL A 105 -3.18 9.68 12.06
C VAL A 105 -2.28 8.46 12.10
N TRP A 106 -1.22 8.49 11.30
CA TRP A 106 -0.09 7.58 11.44
C TRP A 106 1.00 8.24 12.25
N ARG A 107 1.42 7.54 13.30
CA ARG A 107 2.55 7.90 14.14
C ARG A 107 3.73 6.98 13.83
N TRP A 108 4.88 7.58 13.56
CA TRP A 108 6.13 6.83 13.47
C TRP A 108 6.58 6.37 14.87
N LEU A 109 6.70 5.05 15.05
CA LEU A 109 7.13 4.45 16.31
C LEU A 109 8.57 3.94 16.28
N ALA A 110 9.18 3.79 15.10
CA ALA A 110 10.57 3.37 15.04
C ALA A 110 11.41 4.46 15.71
N SER A 111 11.84 4.15 16.94
CA SER A 111 12.61 5.04 17.78
C SER A 111 13.73 5.64 16.94
N PRO A 112 13.96 6.98 16.97
CA PRO A 112 15.24 7.50 16.57
C PRO A 112 16.24 6.90 17.57
N LEU A 113 16.82 5.75 17.25
CA LEU A 113 17.79 5.09 18.10
C LEU A 113 18.96 6.06 18.30
N ALA A 114 18.94 6.70 19.46
CA ALA A 114 20.07 7.08 20.28
C ALA A 114 21.40 7.24 19.53
N VAL A 115 21.64 8.43 18.98
CA VAL A 115 23.01 8.93 18.90
C VAL A 115 23.19 9.85 20.10
N LYS A 116 23.79 9.29 21.14
CA LYS A 116 24.34 10.03 22.27
C LYS A 116 25.77 10.45 21.92
#